data_AF-A0A820MD10-F1
#
_entry.id   AF-A0A820MD10-F1
#
_cell.length_a   1.000
_cell.length_b   1.000
_cell.length_c   1.000
_cell.angle_alpha   90.00
_cell.angle_beta   90.00
_cell.angle_gamma   90.00
#
_symmetry.space_group_name_H-M   'P 1'
#
loop_
_entity.id
_entity.type
_entity.pdbx_description
1 polymer ?
#
loop_
_entity_poly.entity_id
_entity_poly.type
_entity_poly.pdbx_seq_one_letter_code
_entity_poly.pdbx_strand_id
1 'polypeptide(L)'
;LELETLANVMTFEADNDEEQRNLPQDITIQFTELYIKNKEHVHAALDLIEETDFNLRRAAIKFVTVLLTNCTKILQDIILESGPMGVSKLVDLLQDEREVIRNDALLLLQILTQSNANIQKIVAFENGFERLFEILHSEGGSEGGR
;
A
#
# COMPACT_ATOMS: atom_id res chain seq x y z
N LEU A 1 9.22 17.15 4.80
CA LEU A 1 10.01 17.78 3.72
C LEU A 1 10.76 16.76 2.86
N GLU A 2 11.74 15.98 3.34
CA GLU A 2 12.47 15.03 2.47
C GLU A 2 11.63 13.80 2.05
N LEU A 3 10.89 13.19 2.97
CA LEU A 3 10.05 12.00 2.71
C LEU A 3 8.79 12.30 1.89
N GLU A 4 8.18 13.46 2.12
CA GLU A 4 7.05 13.95 1.33
C GLU A 4 7.48 14.22 -0.11
N THR A 5 8.71 14.75 -0.30
CA THR A 5 9.31 14.90 -1.64
C THR A 5 9.59 13.53 -2.27
N LEU A 6 10.11 12.56 -1.52
CA LEU A 6 10.37 11.20 -2.00
C LEU A 6 9.09 10.45 -2.39
N ALA A 7 8.05 10.55 -1.55
CA ALA A 7 6.75 10.00 -1.83
C ALA A 7 6.13 10.71 -3.04
N ASN A 8 6.17 12.05 -3.12
CA ASN A 8 5.67 12.81 -4.28
C ASN A 8 6.44 12.49 -5.59
N VAL A 9 7.75 12.27 -5.52
CA VAL A 9 8.59 11.85 -6.66
C VAL A 9 8.28 10.41 -7.10
N MET A 10 7.80 9.55 -6.19
CA MET A 10 7.47 8.15 -6.48
C MET A 10 6.00 7.92 -6.79
N THR A 11 5.11 8.82 -6.36
CA THR A 11 3.65 8.66 -6.42
C THR A 11 2.98 9.70 -7.29
N PHE A 12 3.75 10.43 -8.12
CA PHE A 12 3.34 11.46 -9.10
C PHE A 12 1.82 11.64 -9.23
N GLU A 13 1.35 12.35 -8.20
CA GLU A 13 0.11 13.09 -7.94
C GLU A 13 -1.22 12.39 -7.63
N ALA A 14 -1.85 12.97 -6.61
CA ALA A 14 -3.27 12.99 -6.35
C ALA A 14 -3.91 14.04 -7.29
N ASP A 15 -4.97 13.62 -7.96
CA ASP A 15 -6.04 14.41 -8.56
C ASP A 15 -5.68 15.46 -9.63
N ASN A 16 -6.15 15.15 -10.85
CA ASN A 16 -6.40 16.05 -11.97
C ASN A 16 -5.16 16.67 -12.64
N ASP A 17 -4.67 16.00 -13.68
CA ASP A 17 -4.47 16.57 -15.03
C ASP A 17 -3.57 15.61 -15.84
N GLU A 18 -4.03 15.26 -17.04
CA GLU A 18 -3.53 14.19 -17.94
C GLU A 18 -2.12 14.42 -18.53
N GLU A 19 -1.25 15.21 -17.88
CA GLU A 19 0.14 15.45 -18.29
C GLU A 19 1.15 14.99 -17.22
N GLN A 20 0.93 13.84 -16.57
CA GLN A 20 1.91 13.29 -15.63
C GLN A 20 3.14 12.70 -16.33
N ARG A 21 4.30 13.29 -16.06
CA ARG A 21 5.62 12.72 -16.38
C ARG A 21 5.86 11.49 -15.49
N ASN A 22 5.34 10.34 -15.90
CA ASN A 22 5.79 9.06 -15.37
C ASN A 22 7.31 8.99 -15.53
N LEU A 23 8.04 8.84 -14.42
CA LEU A 23 9.44 8.45 -14.51
C LEU A 23 9.50 7.16 -15.36
N PRO A 24 10.46 7.05 -16.29
CA PRO A 24 10.66 5.82 -17.05
C PRO A 24 10.65 4.62 -16.09
N GLN A 25 9.89 3.57 -16.44
CA GLN A 25 9.70 2.39 -15.60
C GLN A 25 11.03 1.79 -15.13
N ASP A 26 12.08 1.87 -15.95
CA ASP A 26 13.42 1.42 -15.59
C ASP A 26 14.02 2.19 -14.39
N ILE A 27 13.71 3.48 -14.25
CA ILE A 27 14.22 4.32 -13.15
C ILE A 27 13.50 3.98 -11.84
N THR A 28 12.18 3.76 -11.88
CA THR A 28 11.41 3.43 -10.67
C THR A 28 11.78 2.05 -10.13
N ILE A 29 12.07 1.09 -11.01
CA ILE A 29 12.59 -0.22 -10.64
C ILE A 29 13.97 -0.08 -9.98
N GLN A 30 14.91 0.63 -10.61
CA GLN A 30 16.27 0.83 -10.04
C GLN A 30 16.23 1.52 -8.67
N PHE A 31 15.36 2.53 -8.51
CA PHE A 31 15.17 3.18 -7.22
C PHE A 31 14.61 2.20 -6.19
N THR A 32 13.61 1.41 -6.56
CA THR A 32 13.01 0.39 -5.68
C THR A 32 14.07 -0.60 -5.22
N GLU A 33 14.86 -1.15 -6.14
CA GLU A 33 15.96 -2.07 -5.83
C GLU A 33 16.99 -1.46 -4.90
N LEU A 34 17.31 -0.16 -5.06
CA LEU A 34 18.22 0.54 -4.15
C LEU A 34 17.61 0.76 -2.76
N TYR A 35 16.34 1.16 -2.71
CA TYR A 35 15.63 1.47 -1.49
C TYR A 35 15.49 0.23 -0.59
N ILE A 36 15.08 -0.91 -1.17
CA ILE A 36 14.81 -2.15 -0.43
C ILE A 36 16.07 -2.92 0.01
N LYS A 37 17.26 -2.51 -0.45
CA LYS A 37 18.53 -3.09 0.03
C LYS A 37 18.71 -2.94 1.55
N ASN A 38 18.14 -1.89 2.13
CA ASN A 38 18.08 -1.72 3.57
C ASN A 38 16.66 -1.97 4.07
N LYS A 39 16.46 -3.08 4.79
CA LYS A 39 15.14 -3.48 5.31
C LYS A 39 14.55 -2.43 6.27
N GLU A 40 15.40 -1.70 6.99
CA GLU A 40 14.97 -0.59 7.87
C GLU A 40 14.23 0.51 7.11
N HIS A 41 14.56 0.74 5.83
CA HIS A 41 13.82 1.71 5.01
C HIS A 41 12.39 1.24 4.70
N VAL A 42 12.20 -0.07 4.54
CA VAL A 42 10.88 -0.65 4.33
C VAL A 42 10.08 -0.59 5.62
N HIS A 43 10.68 -0.92 6.77
CA HIS A 43 10.03 -0.78 8.07
C HIS A 43 9.61 0.68 8.34
N ALA A 44 10.49 1.65 8.09
CA ALA A 44 10.16 3.06 8.21
C ALA A 44 8.99 3.48 7.29
N ALA A 45 8.92 2.95 6.06
CA ALA A 45 7.81 3.21 5.17
C ALA A 45 6.48 2.60 5.67
N LEU A 46 6.53 1.43 6.30
CA LEU A 46 5.37 0.80 6.93
C LEU A 46 4.91 1.55 8.19
N ASP A 47 5.83 2.12 8.96
CA ASP A 47 5.48 2.93 10.13
C ASP A 47 4.78 4.24 9.72
N LEU A 48 5.19 4.84 8.59
CA LEU A 48 4.53 6.03 8.03
C LEU A 48 3.08 5.79 7.60
N ILE A 49 2.69 4.54 7.32
CA ILE A 49 1.30 4.18 7.01
C ILE A 49 0.39 4.35 8.24
N GLU A 50 0.93 4.25 9.45
CA GLU A 50 0.16 4.38 10.69
C GLU A 50 -0.11 5.85 11.07
N GLU A 51 0.59 6.81 10.43
CA GLU A 51 0.43 8.25 10.69
C GLU A 51 -1.00 8.72 10.49
N THR A 52 -1.51 9.60 11.35
CA THR A 52 -2.92 10.03 11.29
C THR A 52 -3.19 11.09 10.20
N ASP A 53 -2.16 11.86 9.85
CA ASP A 53 -2.22 12.86 8.79
C ASP A 53 -2.61 12.21 7.46
N PHE A 54 -3.65 12.76 6.83
CA PHE A 54 -4.23 12.19 5.62
C PHE A 54 -3.23 12.13 4.46
N ASN A 55 -2.50 13.22 4.22
CA ASN A 55 -1.60 13.31 3.08
C ASN A 55 -0.40 12.38 3.27
N LEU A 56 0.17 12.37 4.48
CA LEU A 56 1.30 11.54 4.82
C LEU A 56 0.96 10.04 4.73
N ARG A 57 -0.16 9.63 5.34
CA ARG A 57 -0.65 8.24 5.28
C ARG A 57 -0.86 7.81 3.84
N ARG A 58 -1.59 8.61 3.05
CA ARG A 58 -1.91 8.29 1.66
C ARG A 58 -0.64 8.17 0.82
N ALA A 59 0.28 9.12 0.96
CA ALA A 59 1.55 9.11 0.26
C ALA A 59 2.39 7.87 0.62
N ALA A 60 2.39 7.46 1.89
CA ALA A 60 3.05 6.24 2.35
C ALA A 60 2.41 4.97 1.75
N ILE A 61 1.08 4.87 1.74
CA ILE A 61 0.35 3.74 1.13
C ILE A 61 0.72 3.63 -0.35
N LYS A 62 0.59 4.71 -1.12
CA LYS A 62 0.94 4.72 -2.54
C LYS A 62 2.41 4.37 -2.78
N PHE A 63 3.31 4.89 -1.96
CA PHE A 63 4.74 4.60 -2.04
C PHE A 63 5.02 3.11 -1.83
N VAL A 64 4.46 2.50 -0.79
CA VAL A 64 4.60 1.06 -0.52
C VAL A 64 3.97 0.22 -1.63
N THR A 65 2.84 0.65 -2.21
CA THR A 65 2.22 0.01 -3.38
C THR A 65 3.14 0.02 -4.60
N VAL A 66 3.85 1.12 -4.86
CA VAL A 66 4.83 1.20 -5.96
C VAL A 66 6.01 0.26 -5.70
N LEU A 67 6.56 0.24 -4.49
CA LEU A 67 7.63 -0.69 -4.11
C LEU A 67 7.20 -2.15 -4.32
N LEU A 68 6.00 -2.51 -3.87
CA LEU A 68 5.40 -3.83 -4.06
C LEU A 68 5.19 -4.17 -5.53
N THR A 69 4.79 -3.21 -6.35
CA THR A 69 4.59 -3.43 -7.80
C THR A 69 5.91 -3.75 -8.49
N ASN A 70 6.97 -3.04 -8.14
CA ASN A 70 8.29 -3.19 -8.76
C ASN A 70 9.05 -4.44 -8.27
N CYS A 71 8.85 -4.86 -7.01
CA CYS A 71 9.64 -5.93 -6.38
C CYS A 71 8.79 -6.82 -5.44
N THR A 72 7.64 -7.30 -5.92
CA THR A 72 6.59 -7.95 -5.11
C THR A 72 7.11 -9.02 -4.15
N LYS A 73 7.84 -10.02 -4.66
CA LYS A 73 8.28 -11.14 -3.83
C LYS A 73 9.23 -10.69 -2.71
N ILE A 74 10.18 -9.80 -3.02
CA ILE A 74 11.16 -9.32 -2.04
C ILE A 74 10.47 -8.50 -0.96
N LEU A 75 9.56 -7.59 -1.33
CA LEU A 75 8.82 -6.80 -0.33
C LEU A 75 7.88 -7.68 0.50
N GLN A 76 7.19 -8.66 -0.09
CA GLN A 76 6.39 -9.62 0.66
C GLN A 76 7.22 -10.36 1.72
N ASP A 77 8.43 -10.81 1.35
CA ASP A 77 9.34 -11.48 2.29
C ASP A 77 9.77 -10.54 3.42
N ILE A 78 10.14 -9.28 3.12
CA ILE A 78 10.51 -8.29 4.15
C ILE A 78 9.33 -7.97 5.09
N ILE A 79 8.11 -7.83 4.55
CA ILE A 79 6.91 -7.57 5.35
C ILE A 79 6.60 -8.76 6.26
N LEU A 80 6.75 -9.99 5.78
CA LEU A 80 6.56 -11.20 6.60
C LEU A 80 7.64 -11.34 7.69
N GLU A 81 8.89 -10.98 7.40
CA GLU A 81 9.98 -10.98 8.37
C GLU A 81 9.79 -9.93 9.48
N SER A 82 9.01 -8.87 9.22
CA SER A 82 8.61 -7.87 10.23
C SER A 82 7.73 -8.47 11.34
N GLY A 83 7.34 -9.75 11.21
CA GLY A 83 6.46 -10.46 12.11
C GLY A 83 4.98 -10.27 11.78
N PRO A 84 4.07 -10.81 12.62
CA PRO A 84 2.63 -10.73 12.39
C PRO A 84 2.13 -9.29 12.18
N MET A 85 2.74 -8.33 12.88
CA MET A 85 2.34 -6.92 12.84
C MET A 85 2.52 -6.29 11.46
N GLY A 86 3.44 -6.77 10.61
CA GLY A 86 3.69 -6.17 9.30
C GLY A 86 2.47 -6.24 8.37
N VAL A 87 1.85 -7.42 8.27
CA VAL A 87 0.64 -7.59 7.45
C VAL A 87 -0.59 -7.02 8.17
N SER A 88 -0.71 -7.19 9.49
CA SER A 88 -1.87 -6.69 10.25
C SER A 88 -2.01 -5.16 10.13
N LYS A 89 -0.90 -4.40 10.20
CA LYS A 89 -0.90 -2.94 9.96
C LYS A 89 -1.54 -2.56 8.62
N LEU A 90 -1.29 -3.33 7.58
CA LEU A 90 -1.83 -3.08 6.23
C LEU A 90 -3.31 -3.48 6.12
N VAL A 91 -3.74 -4.51 6.86
CA VAL A 91 -5.15 -4.90 6.93
C VAL A 91 -5.97 -3.89 7.73
N ASP A 92 -5.38 -3.24 8.74
CA ASP A 92 -6.03 -2.19 9.55
C ASP A 92 -6.36 -0.92 8.78
N LEU A 93 -5.70 -0.69 7.65
CA LEU A 93 -6.11 0.38 6.72
C LEU A 93 -7.52 0.20 6.15
N LEU A 94 -8.05 -1.02 6.12
CA LEU A 94 -9.43 -1.26 5.68
C LEU A 94 -10.48 -0.66 6.62
N GLN A 95 -10.08 -0.32 7.87
CA GLN A 95 -10.94 0.34 8.85
C GLN A 95 -10.85 1.88 8.78
N ASP A 96 -10.11 2.42 7.81
CA ASP A 96 -10.02 3.87 7.69
C ASP A 96 -11.37 4.47 7.25
N GLU A 97 -11.87 5.43 8.03
CA GLU A 97 -13.11 6.15 7.77
C GLU A 97 -13.09 6.94 6.45
N ARG A 98 -11.89 7.25 5.95
CA ARG A 98 -11.71 8.01 4.71
C ARG A 98 -11.66 7.03 3.55
N GLU A 99 -12.72 7.01 2.75
CA GLU A 99 -12.86 6.13 1.57
C GLU A 99 -11.63 6.14 0.65
N VAL A 100 -11.03 7.31 0.41
CA VAL A 100 -9.82 7.42 -0.43
C VAL A 100 -8.66 6.58 0.12
N ILE A 101 -8.45 6.58 1.44
CA ILE A 101 -7.39 5.77 2.07
C ILE A 101 -7.73 4.29 1.95
N ARG A 102 -8.98 3.93 2.21
CA ARG A 102 -9.46 2.55 2.13
C ARG A 102 -9.33 1.98 0.73
N ASN A 103 -9.65 2.76 -0.30
CA ASN A 103 -9.51 2.37 -1.71
C ASN A 103 -8.04 2.18 -2.11
N ASP A 104 -7.16 3.09 -1.71
CA ASP A 104 -5.72 2.94 -1.93
C ASP A 104 -5.16 1.70 -1.19
N ALA A 105 -5.68 1.39 0.01
CA ALA A 105 -5.32 0.20 0.78
C ALA A 105 -5.81 -1.11 0.14
N LEU A 106 -7.00 -1.12 -0.48
CA LEU A 106 -7.48 -2.28 -1.25
C LEU A 106 -6.53 -2.62 -2.40
N LEU A 107 -6.05 -1.61 -3.13
CA LEU A 107 -5.07 -1.78 -4.20
C LEU A 107 -3.73 -2.33 -3.65
N LEU A 108 -3.26 -1.78 -2.52
CA LEU A 108 -2.07 -2.29 -1.85
C LEU A 108 -2.22 -3.76 -1.47
N LEU A 109 -3.32 -4.14 -0.80
CA LEU A 109 -3.57 -5.51 -0.34
C LEU A 109 -3.75 -6.49 -1.51
N GLN A 110 -4.32 -6.06 -2.63
CA GLN A 110 -4.41 -6.86 -3.84
C GLN A 110 -3.02 -7.29 -4.33
N ILE A 111 -2.06 -6.36 -4.40
CA ILE A 111 -0.69 -6.66 -4.84
C ILE A 111 0.05 -7.46 -3.76
N LEU A 112 -0.11 -7.07 -2.49
CA LEU A 112 0.53 -7.73 -1.35
C LEU A 112 0.14 -9.22 -1.25
N THR A 113 -1.11 -9.57 -1.52
CA THR A 113 -1.61 -10.94 -1.42
C THR A 113 -1.35 -11.79 -2.68
N GLN A 114 -0.86 -11.18 -3.76
CA GLN A 114 -0.67 -11.85 -5.04
C GLN A 114 0.31 -13.03 -4.90
N SER A 115 -0.16 -14.22 -5.24
CA SER A 115 0.62 -15.47 -5.25
C SER A 115 1.34 -15.81 -3.93
N ASN A 116 0.89 -15.25 -2.79
CA ASN A 116 1.51 -15.46 -1.48
C ASN A 116 0.51 -16.04 -0.47
N ALA A 117 0.49 -17.37 -0.36
CA ALA A 117 -0.45 -18.08 0.51
C ALA A 117 -0.26 -17.78 2.01
N ASN A 118 0.94 -17.37 2.45
CA ASN A 118 1.18 -17.04 3.86
C ASN A 118 0.52 -15.70 4.21
N ILE A 119 0.70 -14.69 3.36
CA ILE A 119 0.03 -13.39 3.52
C ILE A 119 -1.49 -13.55 3.42
N GLN A 120 -2.00 -14.29 2.42
CA GLN A 120 -3.43 -14.55 2.28
C GLN A 120 -4.04 -15.18 3.55
N LYS A 121 -3.32 -16.12 4.18
CA LYS A 121 -3.75 -16.69 5.47
C LYS A 121 -3.78 -15.65 6.57
N ILE A 122 -2.76 -14.81 6.70
CA ILE A 122 -2.74 -13.75 7.73
C ILE A 122 -3.90 -12.78 7.52
N VAL A 123 -4.12 -12.29 6.30
CA VAL A 123 -5.25 -11.41 5.97
C VAL A 123 -6.59 -12.06 6.33
N ALA A 124 -6.76 -13.36 6.05
CA ALA A 124 -7.95 -14.09 6.43
C ALA A 124 -8.14 -14.21 7.95
N PHE A 125 -7.04 -14.39 8.72
CA PHE A 125 -7.08 -14.44 10.18
C PHE A 125 -7.36 -13.08 10.82
N GLU A 126 -6.96 -11.99 10.18
CA GLU A 126 -7.15 -10.59 10.64
C GLU A 126 -8.52 -10.02 10.22
N ASN A 127 -9.54 -10.87 10.10
CA ASN A 127 -10.91 -10.52 9.67
C ASN A 127 -10.98 -9.80 8.31
N GLY A 128 -10.01 -10.03 7.41
CA GLY A 128 -9.96 -9.36 6.11
C GLY A 128 -11.23 -9.58 5.27
N PHE A 129 -11.79 -10.80 5.27
CA PHE A 129 -13.02 -11.08 4.52
C PHE A 129 -14.23 -10.30 5.04
N GLU A 130 -14.40 -10.20 6.36
CA GLU A 130 -15.50 -9.46 6.98
C GLU A 130 -15.42 -7.98 6.59
N ARG A 131 -14.24 -7.37 6.75
CA ARG A 131 -13.99 -5.96 6.37
C ARG A 131 -14.28 -5.73 4.88
N LEU A 132 -13.83 -6.64 4.00
CA LEU A 132 -14.11 -6.53 2.56
C LEU A 132 -15.61 -6.59 2.23
N PHE A 133 -16.37 -7.46 2.90
CA PHE A 133 -17.81 -7.55 2.70
C PHE A 133 -18.57 -6.34 3.25
N GLU A 134 -18.12 -5.77 4.37
CA GLU A 134 -18.66 -4.52 4.92
C GLU A 134 -18.48 -3.37 3.95
N ILE A 135 -17.27 -3.23 3.37
CA ILE A 135 -16.98 -2.24 2.34
C ILE A 135 -17.90 -2.42 1.14
N LEU A 136 -17.95 -3.64 0.59
CA LEU A 136 -18.82 -3.99 -0.54
C LEU A 136 -20.29 -3.61 -0.26
N HIS A 137 -20.80 -3.93 0.93
CA HIS A 137 -22.18 -3.61 1.30
C HIS A 137 -22.41 -2.10 1.43
N SER A 138 -21.47 -1.39 2.06
CA SER A 138 -21.54 0.07 2.24
C SER A 138 -21.53 0.83 0.90
N GLU A 139 -20.88 0.26 -0.11
CA GLU A 139 -20.74 0.86 -1.45
C GLU A 139 -21.88 0.45 -2.41
N GLY A 140 -22.93 -0.21 -1.93
CA GLY A 140 -24.10 -0.59 -2.74
C GLY A 140 -23.96 -1.92 -3.48
N GLY A 141 -23.00 -2.76 -3.08
CA GLY A 141 -22.84 -4.10 -3.60
C GLY A 141 -22.56 -4.11 -5.10
N SER A 142 -23.41 -4.82 -5.86
CA SER A 142 -23.31 -4.87 -7.32
C SER A 142 -23.65 -3.56 -8.03
N GLU A 143 -24.24 -2.60 -7.32
CA GLU A 143 -24.55 -1.27 -7.87
C GLU A 143 -23.46 -0.22 -7.58
N GLY A 144 -22.43 -0.60 -6.82
CA GLY A 144 -21.30 0.27 -6.47
C GLY A 144 -20.36 0.57 -7.64
N GLY A 145 -19.52 1.60 -7.47
CA GLY A 145 -18.53 2.03 -8.47
C GLY A 145 -19.08 2.90 -9.61
N ARG A 146 -20.20 3.60 -9.38
CA ARG A 146 -20.78 4.59 -10.31
C ARG A 146 -20.29 6.01 -10.06
#